data_AF-A0A2K3KUF9-F1
#
_entry.id   AF-A0A2K3KUF9-F1
#
_cell.length_a   1.000
_cell.length_b   1.000
_cell.length_c   1.000
_cell.angle_alpha   90.00
_cell.angle_beta   90.00
_cell.angle_gamma   90.00
#
_symmetry.space_group_name_H-M   'P 1'
#
loop_
_entity.id
_entity.type
_entity.pdbx_description
1 polymer ?
#
loop_
_entity_poly.entity_id
_entity_poly.type
_entity_poly.pdbx_seq_one_letter_code
_entity_poly.pdbx_strand_id
1 'polypeptide(L)' 'AGALTILAQDEVGGLEVKRKSDQEWVLVKPTPDAYIINVGDIIQVLLA' A
#
# COMPACT_ATOMS: atom_id res chain seq x y z
N ALA A 1 2.30 -14.69 5.16
CA ALA A 1 3.06 -14.08 4.04
C ALA A 1 2.22 -14.17 2.77
N GLY A 2 2.16 -13.11 1.97
CA GLY A 2 1.42 -13.05 0.71
C GLY A 2 2.25 -12.35 -0.37
N ALA A 3 1.85 -12.52 -1.63
CA ALA A 3 2.53 -11.86 -2.77
C ALA A 3 2.02 -10.43 -2.98
N LEU A 4 0.70 -10.25 -3.02
CA LEU A 4 0.03 -8.98 -3.26
C LEU A 4 -1.24 -8.88 -2.40
N THR A 5 -1.59 -7.66 -2.00
CA THR A 5 -2.90 -7.31 -1.46
C THR A 5 -3.56 -6.30 -2.39
N ILE A 6 -4.79 -6.56 -2.80
CA ILE A 6 -5.63 -5.62 -3.56
C ILE A 6 -6.66 -5.04 -2.59
N LEU A 7 -6.69 -3.73 -2.45
CA LEU A 7 -7.56 -3.02 -1.52
C LEU A 7 -8.47 -2.04 -2.26
N ALA A 8 -9.78 -2.18 -2.06
CA ALA A 8 -10.78 -1.18 -2.40
C ALA A 8 -10.99 -0.29 -1.17
N GLN A 9 -10.77 1.02 -1.29
CA GLN A 9 -11.05 1.97 -0.22
C GLN A 9 -12.41 2.64 -0.41
N ASP A 10 -12.98 3.11 0.69
CA ASP A 10 -14.07 4.06 0.67
C ASP A 10 -13.56 5.50 0.54
N GLU A 11 -14.50 6.46 0.51
CA GLU A 11 -14.22 7.89 0.38
C GLU A 11 -13.69 8.53 1.68
N VAL A 12 -13.70 7.83 2.81
CA VAL A 12 -13.19 8.35 4.09
C VAL A 12 -11.66 8.25 4.13
N GLY A 13 -11.10 7.19 3.55
CA GLY A 13 -9.66 6.97 3.51
C GLY A 13 -9.08 6.45 4.83
N GLY A 14 -7.92 6.96 5.23
CA GLY A 14 -7.24 6.58 6.49
C GLY A 14 -6.14 5.52 6.34
N LEU A 15 -5.84 5.08 5.12
CA LEU A 15 -4.66 4.26 4.87
C LEU A 15 -3.40 5.14 4.88
N GLU A 16 -2.41 4.77 5.68
CA GLU A 16 -1.08 5.39 5.68
C GLU A 16 -0.02 4.37 5.26
N VAL A 17 1.01 4.85 4.56
CA VAL A 17 2.17 4.05 4.19
C VAL A 17 3.42 4.70 4.76
N LYS A 18 4.25 3.90 5.43
CA LYS A 18 5.53 4.37 5.96
C LYS A 18 6.59 4.39 4.86
N ARG A 19 7.11 5.58 4.54
CA ARG A 19 8.15 5.72 3.53
C ARG A 19 9.49 5.23 4.07
N LYS A 20 10.17 4.36 3.30
CA LYS A 20 11.43 3.75 3.74
C LYS A 20 12.58 4.76 3.90
N SER A 21 12.59 5.86 3.12
CA SER A 21 13.70 6.82 3.07
C SER A 21 13.83 7.69 4.31
N ASP A 22 12.71 8.16 4.84
CA ASP A 22 12.65 9.12 5.96
C ASP A 22 11.85 8.57 7.16
N GLN A 23 11.28 7.37 7.04
CA GLN A 23 10.46 6.72 8.06
C GLN A 23 9.18 7.49 8.41
N GLU A 24 8.79 8.45 7.58
CA GLU A 24 7.56 9.21 7.78
C GLU A 24 6.34 8.43 7.28
N TRP A 25 5.22 8.64 7.96
CA TRP A 25 3.92 8.12 7.54
C TRP A 25 3.30 9.09 6.54
N VAL A 26 2.81 8.55 5.42
CA VAL A 26 2.17 9.33 4.37
C VAL A 26 0.76 8.79 4.15
N LEU A 27 -0.23 9.68 4.27
CA LEU A 27 -1.62 9.36 3.96
C LEU A 27 -1.77 9.08 2.46
N VAL A 28 -2.38 7.93 2.13
CA VAL A 28 -2.77 7.62 0.76
C VAL A 28 -4.10 8.31 0.50
N LYS A 29 -4.12 9.19 -0.50
CA LYS A 29 -5.33 9.91 -0.91
C LYS A 29 -6.31 8.92 -1.57
N PRO A 30 -7.57 8.82 -1.09
CA PRO A 30 -8.61 8.08 -1.78
C PRO A 30 -8.73 8.56 -3.23
N THR A 31 -8.77 7.60 -4.15
CA THR A 31 -8.96 7.87 -5.58
C THR A 31 -10.19 7.09 -6.02
N PRO A 32 -11.27 7.78 -6.46
CA PRO A 32 -12.47 7.12 -6.95
C PRO A 32 -12.15 6.12 -8.07
N ASP A 33 -12.87 5.00 -8.08
CA ASP A 33 -12.75 3.94 -9.07
C ASP A 33 -11.36 3.30 -9.20
N ALA A 34 -10.54 3.37 -8.14
CA ALA A 34 -9.20 2.80 -8.11
C ALA A 34 -9.02 1.74 -7.01
N TYR A 35 -8.09 0.81 -7.26
CA TYR A 35 -7.59 -0.12 -6.26
C TYR A 35 -6.18 0.26 -5.83
N ILE A 36 -5.87 -0.02 -4.56
CA ILE A 36 -4.52 0.06 -4.03
C ILE A 36 -3.89 -1.33 -4.07
N ILE A 37 -2.65 -1.41 -4.54
CA ILE A 37 -1.88 -2.64 -4.60
C ILE A 37 -0.72 -2.54 -3.62
N ASN A 38 -0.75 -3.36 -2.55
CA ASN A 38 0.38 -3.51 -1.64
C ASN A 38 1.19 -4.74 -2.04
N VAL A 39 2.50 -4.59 -2.13
CA VAL A 39 3.43 -5.70 -2.39
C VAL A 39 3.79 -6.36 -1.06
N GLY A 40 3.65 -7.68 -1.00
CA GLY A 40 3.98 -8.49 0.16
C GLY A 40 5.36 -9.16 0.06
N ASP A 41 5.77 -9.78 1.16
CA ASP A 41 7.13 -10.30 1.34
C ASP A 41 7.55 -11.34 0.29
N ILE A 42 6.60 -12.12 -0.25
CA ILE A 42 6.92 -13.16 -1.25
C ILE A 42 7.49 -12.54 -2.54
N ILE A 43 6.96 -11.38 -2.94
CA ILE A 43 7.50 -10.65 -4.11
C ILE A 43 8.76 -9.89 -3.72
N GLN A 44 8.81 -9.31 -2.52
CA GLN A 44 9.99 -8.57 -2.08
C GLN A 44 11.24 -9.46 -2.00
N VAL A 45 11.11 -10.74 -1.65
CA VAL A 45 12.22 -11.71 -1.62
C VAL A 45 12.69 -12.12 -3.03
N LEU A 46 11.83 -12.09 -4.05
CA LEU A 46 12.22 -12.42 -5.43
C LEU A 46 12.97 -11.29 -6.14
N LEU A 47 12.76 -10.04 -5.71
CA LEU A 47 13.31 -8.82 -6.33
C LEU A 47 14.44 -8.16 -5.53
N ALA A 48 14.76 -8.67 -4.34
CA ALA A 48 15.87 -8.22 -3.49
C ALA A 48 17.11 -9.12 -3.68
#